data_AF-A0A947BQ35-F1
#
_entry.id   AF-A0A947BQ35-F1
#
_cell.length_a   1.000
_cell.length_b   1.000
_cell.length_c   1.000
_cell.angle_alpha   90.00
_cell.angle_beta   90.00
_cell.angle_gamma   90.00
#
_symmetry.space_group_name_H-M   'P 1'
#
loop_
_entity.id
_entity.type
_entity.pdbx_description
1 polymer ?
#
loop_
_entity_poly.entity_id
_entity_poly.type
_entity_poly.pdbx_seq_one_letter_code
_entity_poly.pdbx_strand_id
1 'polypeptide(L)'
;MKIKAFTIAATVMALLFWTLEAAIHFYLFDEPQFEIFPTETNELWMRSVIVVLIVCLGISADLFIDRIVHRQLDVAHTYSAMIHTSRHILINIVNQMQLFKLEAQKSKDFDKEVIKYYDSTIKEASDLIETLAKVRDATKEHKEEHGIADSDTAD
;
A
#
# COMPACT_ATOMS: atom_id res chain seq x y z
N MET A 1 0.93 -11.52 -15.37
CA MET A 1 1.53 -12.71 -14.70
C MET A 1 2.26 -12.20 -13.46
N LYS A 2 1.72 -12.40 -12.25
CA LYS A 2 2.38 -11.91 -11.03
C LYS A 2 3.69 -12.68 -10.85
N ILE A 3 4.81 -11.97 -10.78
CA ILE A 3 6.11 -12.57 -10.48
C ILE A 3 6.02 -13.04 -9.02
N LYS A 4 5.98 -14.36 -8.81
CA LYS A 4 5.98 -14.99 -7.48
C LYS A 4 7.40 -14.91 -6.89
N ALA A 5 7.86 -13.70 -6.61
CA ALA A 5 9.23 -13.42 -6.25
C ALA A 5 9.65 -14.19 -4.98
N PHE A 6 8.76 -14.32 -4.00
CA PHE A 6 9.06 -15.03 -2.76
C PHE A 6 9.05 -16.55 -2.94
N THR A 7 8.16 -17.10 -3.77
CA THR A 7 8.21 -18.52 -4.15
C THR A 7 9.51 -18.83 -4.89
N ILE A 8 9.92 -18.00 -5.86
CA ILE A 8 11.17 -18.20 -6.62
C ILE A 8 12.37 -18.15 -5.67
N ALA A 9 12.44 -17.13 -4.80
CA ALA A 9 13.50 -17.01 -3.81
C ALA A 9 13.53 -18.21 -2.85
N ALA A 10 12.38 -18.69 -2.40
CA ALA A 10 12.26 -19.87 -1.53
C ALA A 10 12.71 -21.16 -2.24
N THR A 11 12.37 -21.33 -3.53
CA THR A 11 12.85 -22.48 -4.31
C THR A 11 14.37 -22.45 -4.49
N VAL A 12 14.95 -21.29 -4.80
CA VAL A 12 16.41 -21.13 -4.88
C VAL A 12 17.06 -21.42 -3.54
N MET A 13 16.50 -20.90 -2.44
CA MET A 13 16.98 -21.14 -1.09
C MET A 13 16.91 -22.62 -0.69
N ALA A 14 15.85 -23.32 -1.08
CA ALA A 14 15.70 -24.76 -0.83
C ALA A 14 16.76 -25.61 -1.58
N LEU A 15 17.07 -25.25 -2.83
CA LEU A 15 18.14 -25.90 -3.60
C LEU A 15 19.52 -25.63 -3.00
N LEU A 16 19.78 -24.39 -2.56
CA LEU A 16 21.02 -24.04 -1.87
C LEU A 16 21.13 -24.79 -0.53
N PHE A 17 20.05 -24.88 0.23
CA PHE A 17 20.00 -25.66 1.46
C PHE A 17 20.37 -27.13 1.21
N TRP A 18 19.76 -27.76 0.20
CA TRP A 18 20.03 -29.16 -0.15
C TRP A 18 21.49 -29.41 -0.52
N THR A 19 22.08 -28.52 -1.31
CA THR A 19 23.48 -28.67 -1.78
C THR A 19 24.50 -28.39 -0.68
N LEU A 20 24.24 -27.39 0.18
CA LEU A 20 25.11 -27.06 1.31
C LEU A 20 25.13 -28.19 2.32
N GLU A 21 23.98 -28.78 2.59
CA GLU A 21 23.86 -29.78 3.64
C GLU A 21 24.48 -31.13 3.18
N ALA A 22 24.35 -31.50 1.90
CA ALA A 22 25.15 -32.58 1.30
C ALA A 22 26.67 -32.31 1.35
N ALA A 23 27.10 -31.06 1.15
CA ALA A 23 28.51 -30.68 1.29
C ALA A 23 29.00 -30.78 2.74
N ILE A 24 28.17 -30.41 3.73
CA ILE A 24 28.51 -30.52 5.15
C ILE A 24 28.77 -31.99 5.53
N HIS A 25 27.94 -32.94 5.09
CA HIS A 25 28.17 -34.36 5.37
C HIS A 25 29.46 -34.90 4.76
N PHE A 26 29.76 -34.51 3.51
CA PHE A 26 31.02 -34.90 2.89
C PHE A 26 32.25 -34.29 3.59
N TYR A 27 32.25 -33.00 3.91
CA TYR A 27 33.44 -32.33 4.44
C TYR A 27 33.63 -32.43 5.95
N LEU A 28 32.54 -32.53 6.72
CA LEU A 28 32.59 -32.45 8.18
C LEU A 28 32.37 -33.80 8.87
N PHE A 29 31.59 -34.69 8.25
CA PHE A 29 31.27 -36.01 8.80
C PHE A 29 32.13 -37.14 8.22
N ASP A 30 33.10 -36.79 7.35
CA ASP A 30 34.09 -37.71 6.77
C ASP A 30 33.46 -38.91 6.02
N GLU A 31 32.26 -38.70 5.46
CA GLU A 31 31.61 -39.73 4.68
C GLU A 31 32.40 -40.01 3.39
N PRO A 32 32.62 -41.29 3.04
CA PRO A 32 33.55 -41.68 1.98
C PRO A 32 33.10 -41.28 0.57
N GLN A 33 31.86 -40.81 0.42
CA GLN A 33 31.24 -40.47 -0.86
C GLN A 33 30.39 -39.21 -0.74
N PHE A 34 30.35 -38.41 -1.80
CA PHE A 34 29.45 -37.27 -1.88
C PHE A 34 28.02 -37.76 -2.17
N GLU A 35 27.22 -37.94 -1.13
CA GLU A 35 25.84 -38.41 -1.24
C GLU A 35 24.87 -37.24 -1.50
N ILE A 36 24.51 -37.04 -2.77
CA ILE A 36 23.44 -36.09 -3.16
C ILE A 36 22.08 -36.53 -2.59
N PHE A 37 21.90 -37.85 -2.46
CA PHE A 37 20.75 -38.48 -1.83
C PHE A 37 21.25 -39.29 -0.64
N PRO A 38 20.89 -38.92 0.59
CA PRO A 38 21.35 -39.64 1.76
C PRO A 38 20.78 -41.06 1.77
N THR A 39 21.64 -42.03 2.07
CA THR A 39 21.26 -43.45 2.15
C THR A 39 20.38 -43.72 3.38
N GLU A 40 20.57 -42.95 4.45
CA GLU A 40 19.78 -43.05 5.69
C GLU A 40 18.38 -42.44 5.53
N THR A 41 17.36 -43.28 5.74
CA THR A 41 15.95 -42.88 5.53
C THR A 41 15.52 -41.75 6.46
N ASN A 42 16.03 -41.72 7.70
CA ASN A 42 15.69 -40.67 8.67
C ASN A 42 16.21 -39.29 8.21
N GLU A 43 17.41 -39.27 7.67
CA GLU A 43 18.07 -38.06 7.19
C GLU A 43 17.37 -37.51 5.94
N LEU A 44 17.06 -38.40 4.99
CA LEU A 44 16.26 -38.06 3.80
C LEU A 44 14.92 -37.45 4.19
N TRP A 45 14.24 -38.03 5.18
CA TRP A 45 12.95 -37.55 5.65
C TRP A 45 13.05 -36.14 6.25
N MET A 46 14.03 -35.91 7.14
CA MET A 46 14.24 -34.60 7.76
C MET A 46 14.55 -33.50 6.72
N ARG A 47 15.47 -33.76 5.78
CA ARG A 47 15.82 -32.80 4.71
C ARG A 47 14.63 -32.48 3.82
N SER A 48 13.85 -33.51 3.45
CA SER A 48 12.65 -33.35 2.63
C SER A 48 11.58 -32.49 3.31
N VAL A 49 11.35 -32.70 4.61
CA VAL A 49 10.40 -31.88 5.38
C VAL A 49 10.83 -30.41 5.40
N ILE A 50 12.13 -30.13 5.60
CA ILE A 50 12.64 -28.75 5.61
C ILE A 50 12.44 -28.07 4.25
N VAL A 51 12.77 -28.75 3.15
CA VAL A 51 12.57 -28.22 1.79
C VAL A 51 11.09 -27.92 1.53
N VAL A 52 10.19 -28.83 1.90
CA VAL A 52 8.74 -28.63 1.76
C VAL A 52 8.29 -27.41 2.56
N LEU A 53 8.77 -27.26 3.80
CA LEU A 53 8.42 -26.11 4.64
C LEU A 53 8.93 -24.78 4.04
N ILE A 54 10.16 -24.74 3.51
CA ILE A 54 10.71 -23.54 2.86
C ILE A 54 9.84 -23.13 1.66
N VAL A 55 9.49 -24.08 0.79
CA VAL A 55 8.65 -23.80 -0.39
C VAL A 55 7.23 -23.37 0.03
N CYS A 56 6.63 -24.05 1.02
CA CYS A 56 5.33 -23.67 1.57
C CYS A 56 5.34 -22.26 2.17
N LEU A 57 6.42 -21.87 2.85
CA LEU A 57 6.60 -20.51 3.36
C LEU A 57 6.68 -19.49 2.23
N GLY A 58 7.42 -19.77 1.16
CA GLY A 58 7.50 -18.90 -0.02
C GLY A 58 6.14 -18.64 -0.67
N ILE A 59 5.35 -19.70 -0.86
CA ILE A 59 3.98 -19.61 -1.39
C ILE A 59 3.08 -18.81 -0.43
N SER A 60 3.18 -19.09 0.88
CA SER A 60 2.38 -18.39 1.90
C SER A 60 2.71 -16.90 1.95
N ALA A 61 3.99 -16.54 1.83
CA ALA A 61 4.46 -15.16 1.79
C ALA A 61 3.90 -14.41 0.57
N ASP A 62 3.96 -15.01 -0.62
CA ASP A 62 3.38 -14.42 -1.83
C ASP A 62 1.87 -14.15 -1.66
N LEU A 63 1.12 -15.11 -1.11
CA LEU A 63 -0.32 -14.95 -0.88
C LEU A 63 -0.63 -13.88 0.17
N PHE A 64 0.18 -13.78 1.22
CA PHE A 64 -0.03 -12.82 2.30
C PHE A 64 0.28 -11.40 1.86
N ILE A 65 1.39 -11.20 1.16
CA ILE A 65 1.82 -9.90 0.65
C ILE A 65 0.81 -9.38 -0.37
N ASP A 66 0.36 -10.24 -1.30
CA ASP A 66 -0.68 -9.89 -2.26
C ASP A 66 -1.94 -9.36 -1.58
N ARG A 67 -2.38 -10.00 -0.48
CA ARG A 67 -3.55 -9.57 0.28
C ARG A 67 -3.32 -8.24 0.99
N ILE A 68 -2.14 -8.01 1.57
CA ILE A 68 -1.82 -6.76 2.25
C ILE A 68 -1.81 -5.60 1.26
N VAL A 69 -1.11 -5.78 0.14
CA VAL A 69 -0.97 -4.74 -0.89
C VAL A 69 -2.34 -4.36 -1.45
N HIS A 70 -3.18 -5.34 -1.78
CA HIS A 70 -4.55 -5.07 -2.24
C HIS A 70 -5.39 -4.33 -1.21
N ARG A 71 -5.34 -4.73 0.07
CA ARG A 71 -6.06 -4.00 1.12
C ARG A 71 -5.61 -2.55 1.26
N GLN A 72 -4.31 -2.30 1.18
CA GLN A 72 -3.77 -0.92 1.26
C GLN A 72 -4.24 -0.08 0.06
N LEU A 73 -4.27 -0.69 -1.13
CA LEU A 73 -4.75 -0.02 -2.34
C LEU A 73 -6.24 0.34 -2.24
N ASP A 74 -7.08 -0.58 -1.74
CA ASP A 74 -8.51 -0.36 -1.53
C ASP A 74 -8.78 0.76 -0.50
N VAL A 75 -8.02 0.76 0.59
CA VAL A 75 -8.08 1.81 1.63
C VAL A 75 -7.68 3.16 1.04
N ALA A 76 -6.59 3.22 0.26
CA ALA A 76 -6.15 4.44 -0.40
C ALA A 76 -7.19 4.95 -1.42
N HIS A 77 -7.81 4.06 -2.19
CA HIS A 77 -8.86 4.41 -3.15
C HIS A 77 -10.08 4.99 -2.44
N THR A 78 -10.55 4.33 -1.38
CA THR A 78 -11.69 4.78 -0.57
C THR A 78 -11.40 6.14 0.08
N TYR A 79 -10.20 6.33 0.60
CA TYR A 79 -9.76 7.60 1.17
C TYR A 79 -9.75 8.73 0.13
N SER A 80 -9.23 8.46 -1.07
CA SER A 80 -9.23 9.42 -2.18
C SER A 80 -10.65 9.81 -2.58
N ALA A 81 -11.56 8.84 -2.71
CA ALA A 81 -12.97 9.10 -3.02
C ALA A 81 -13.67 9.92 -1.93
N MET A 82 -13.35 9.64 -0.66
CA MET A 82 -13.85 10.41 0.48
C MET A 82 -13.37 11.87 0.43
N ILE A 83 -12.07 12.11 0.25
CA ILE A 83 -11.51 13.46 0.10
C ILE A 83 -12.19 14.23 -1.03
N HIS A 84 -12.40 13.58 -2.17
CA HIS A 84 -13.08 14.19 -3.32
C HIS A 84 -14.49 14.64 -2.96
N THR A 85 -15.25 13.76 -2.31
CA THR A 85 -16.62 14.03 -1.87
C THR A 85 -16.65 15.16 -0.82
N SER A 86 -15.75 15.11 0.16
CA SER A 86 -15.60 16.15 1.18
C SER A 86 -15.30 17.51 0.56
N ARG A 87 -14.39 17.57 -0.44
CA ARG A 87 -14.09 18.81 -1.17
C ARG A 87 -15.36 19.40 -1.80
N HIS A 88 -16.15 18.58 -2.50
CA HIS A 88 -17.38 19.06 -3.12
C HIS A 88 -18.39 19.61 -2.09
N ILE A 89 -18.59 18.90 -0.98
CA ILE A 89 -19.47 19.35 0.11
C ILE A 89 -18.96 20.67 0.71
N LEU A 90 -17.67 20.78 1.00
CA LEU A 90 -17.06 21.96 1.59
C LEU A 90 -17.15 23.19 0.67
N ILE A 91 -16.93 23.02 -0.64
CA ILE A 91 -17.11 24.08 -1.63
C ILE A 91 -18.56 24.56 -1.65
N ASN A 92 -19.53 23.64 -1.61
CA ASN A 92 -20.94 24.01 -1.56
C ASN A 92 -21.27 24.81 -0.29
N ILE A 93 -20.71 24.44 0.87
CA ILE A 93 -20.87 25.19 2.12
C ILE A 93 -20.28 26.59 1.98
N VAL A 94 -19.06 26.72 1.42
CA VAL A 94 -18.43 28.02 1.16
C VAL A 94 -19.30 28.91 0.27
N ASN A 95 -19.89 28.35 -0.79
CA ASN A 95 -20.80 29.09 -1.67
C ASN A 95 -22.05 29.58 -0.91
N GLN A 96 -22.62 28.76 -0.02
CA GLN A 96 -23.76 29.18 0.83
C GLN A 96 -23.36 30.28 1.81
N MET A 97 -22.16 30.21 2.39
CA MET A 97 -21.63 31.28 3.25
C MET A 97 -21.44 32.59 2.48
N GLN A 98 -20.94 32.54 1.26
CA GLN A 98 -20.83 33.72 0.39
C GLN A 98 -22.20 34.33 0.08
N LEU A 99 -23.22 33.51 -0.16
CA LEU A 99 -24.60 33.99 -0.36
C LEU A 99 -25.13 34.69 0.91
N PHE A 100 -24.89 34.11 2.08
CA PHE A 100 -25.26 34.72 3.35
C PHE A 100 -24.55 36.06 3.57
N LYS A 101 -23.24 36.14 3.26
CA LYS A 101 -22.48 37.40 3.31
C LYS A 101 -23.12 38.47 2.43
N LEU A 102 -23.48 38.13 1.19
CA LEU A 102 -24.12 39.06 0.26
C LEU A 102 -25.44 39.60 0.82
N GLU A 103 -26.24 38.77 1.48
CA GLU A 103 -27.51 39.20 2.07
C GLU A 103 -27.30 40.05 3.33
N ALA A 104 -26.34 39.67 4.19
CA ALA A 104 -25.95 40.47 5.36
C ALA A 104 -25.42 41.85 4.94
N GLN A 105 -24.68 41.95 3.83
CA GLN A 105 -24.18 43.22 3.30
C GLN A 105 -25.28 44.14 2.75
N LYS A 106 -26.41 43.60 2.30
CA LYS A 106 -27.57 44.40 1.87
C LYS A 106 -28.35 44.97 3.05
N SER A 107 -28.31 44.28 4.20
CA SER A 107 -28.93 44.77 5.43
C SER A 107 -28.13 45.93 6.02
N LYS A 108 -28.81 46.98 6.48
CA LYS A 108 -28.19 48.09 7.20
C LYS A 108 -27.93 47.76 8.68
N ASP A 109 -28.54 46.70 9.19
CA ASP A 109 -28.53 46.34 10.61
C ASP A 109 -27.34 45.44 10.99
N PHE A 110 -26.61 44.91 10.01
CA PHE A 110 -25.45 44.06 10.26
C PHE A 110 -24.18 44.89 10.45
N ASP A 111 -23.43 44.55 11.51
CA ASP A 111 -22.14 45.13 11.80
C ASP A 111 -21.12 44.78 10.70
N LYS A 112 -20.51 45.83 10.12
CA LYS A 112 -19.49 45.70 9.07
C LYS A 112 -18.23 45.00 9.54
N GLU A 113 -17.89 45.11 10.82
CA GLU A 113 -16.74 44.43 11.41
C GLU A 113 -16.98 42.92 11.46
N VAL A 114 -18.18 42.50 11.86
CA VAL A 114 -18.60 41.09 11.82
C VAL A 114 -18.58 40.54 10.39
N ILE A 115 -19.03 41.31 9.40
CA ILE A 115 -18.95 40.93 7.98
C ILE A 115 -17.49 40.73 7.54
N LYS A 116 -16.57 41.57 8.02
CA LYS A 116 -15.14 41.46 7.70
C LYS A 116 -14.51 40.21 8.32
N TYR A 117 -14.83 39.89 9.59
CA TYR A 117 -14.41 38.64 10.21
C TYR A 117 -14.94 37.42 9.46
N TYR A 118 -16.23 37.46 9.10
CA TYR A 118 -16.86 36.40 8.32
C TYR A 118 -16.18 36.18 6.95
N ASP A 119 -15.76 37.25 6.29
CA ASP A 119 -15.00 37.17 5.04
C ASP A 119 -13.62 36.52 5.22
N SER A 120 -12.90 36.85 6.31
CA SER A 120 -11.64 36.19 6.65
C SER A 120 -11.84 34.68 6.84
N THR A 121 -12.90 34.29 7.55
CA THR A 121 -13.21 32.88 7.79
C THR A 121 -13.57 32.14 6.50
N ILE A 122 -14.34 32.75 5.59
CA ILE A 122 -14.63 32.16 4.27
C ILE A 122 -13.35 31.95 3.47
N LYS A 123 -12.43 32.93 3.50
CA LYS A 123 -11.15 32.84 2.81
C LYS A 123 -10.27 31.73 3.39
N GLU A 124 -10.12 31.69 4.71
CA GLU A 124 -9.37 30.63 5.41
C GLU A 124 -9.94 29.25 5.11
N ALA A 125 -11.26 29.09 5.12
CA ALA A 125 -11.91 27.83 4.76
C ALA A 125 -11.60 27.42 3.31
N SER A 126 -11.58 28.38 2.38
CA SER A 126 -11.24 28.15 0.97
C SER A 126 -9.78 27.70 0.81
N ASP A 127 -8.85 28.36 1.51
CA ASP A 127 -7.42 28.02 1.50
C ASP A 127 -7.15 26.61 2.10
N LEU A 128 -7.89 26.25 3.15
CA LEU A 128 -7.84 24.90 3.75
C LEU A 128 -8.39 23.82 2.79
N ILE A 129 -9.48 24.11 2.08
CA ILE A 129 -10.03 23.20 1.05
C ILE A 129 -9.02 23.00 -0.10
N GLU A 130 -8.32 24.05 -0.51
CA GLU A 130 -7.27 23.94 -1.53
C GLU A 130 -6.08 23.11 -1.04
N THR A 131 -5.70 23.27 0.23
CA THR A 131 -4.65 22.45 0.86
C THR A 131 -5.05 20.97 0.91
N LEU A 132 -6.31 20.67 1.25
CA LEU A 132 -6.87 19.31 1.21
C LEU A 132 -6.80 18.72 -0.22
N ALA A 133 -6.98 19.55 -1.25
CA ALA A 133 -6.84 19.13 -2.64
C ALA A 133 -5.38 18.81 -3.02
N LYS A 134 -4.38 19.49 -2.46
CA LYS A 134 -2.96 19.22 -2.70
C LYS A 134 -2.50 17.88 -2.11
N VAL A 135 -3.08 17.46 -0.97
CA VAL A 135 -2.81 16.13 -0.37
C VAL A 135 -3.17 14.99 -1.34
N ARG A 136 -4.22 15.16 -2.16
CA ARG A 136 -4.57 14.21 -3.23
C ARG A 136 -3.46 14.10 -4.28
N ASP A 137 -2.90 15.23 -4.71
CA ASP A 137 -1.92 15.25 -5.80
C ASP A 137 -0.60 14.59 -5.35
N ALA A 138 -0.18 14.82 -4.11
CA ALA A 138 0.93 14.09 -3.49
C ALA A 138 0.66 12.57 -3.37
N THR A 139 -0.60 12.17 -3.14
CA THR A 139 -1.01 10.76 -3.08
C THR A 139 -1.00 10.10 -4.47
N LYS A 140 -1.26 10.87 -5.53
CA LYS A 140 -1.21 10.39 -6.93
C LYS A 140 0.23 10.28 -7.44
N GLU A 141 1.10 11.27 -7.19
CA GLU A 141 2.52 11.20 -7.57
C GLU A 141 3.22 9.96 -6.97
N HIS A 142 2.89 9.61 -5.73
CA HIS A 142 3.47 8.43 -5.08
C HIS A 142 3.07 7.09 -5.75
N LYS A 143 1.89 7.03 -6.40
CA LYS A 143 1.45 5.85 -7.17
C LYS A 143 2.20 5.69 -8.50
N GLU A 144 2.54 6.81 -9.16
CA GLU A 144 3.24 6.78 -10.46
C GLU A 144 4.73 6.41 -10.32
N GLU A 145 5.40 6.84 -9.24
CA GLU A 145 6.79 6.42 -8.95
C GLU A 145 6.95 4.91 -8.65
N HIS A 146 5.88 4.24 -8.20
CA HIS A 146 5.91 2.82 -7.84
C HIS A 146 5.28 1.89 -8.89
N GLY A 147 5.00 2.40 -10.10
CA GLY A 147 4.63 1.57 -11.25
C GLY A 147 3.30 0.81 -11.11
N ILE A 148 2.38 1.29 -10.26
CA ILE A 148 1.02 0.74 -10.18
C ILE A 148 0.20 1.43 -11.28
N ALA A 149 0.21 0.83 -12.47
CA ALA A 149 -0.55 1.33 -13.62
C ALA A 149 -2.05 1.40 -13.31
N ASP A 150 -2.64 2.57 -13.56
CA ASP A 150 -4.06 2.85 -13.42
C ASP A 150 -4.81 2.14 -14.57
N SER A 151 -5.42 0.99 -14.28
CA SER A 151 -6.55 0.50 -15.06
C SER A 151 -7.79 1.12 -14.47
N ASP A 152 -8.17 2.31 -14.91
CA ASP A 152 -9.55 2.79 -15.04
C ASP A 152 -9.56 4.32 -15.17
N THR A 153 -9.15 4.79 -16.35
CA THR A 153 -9.74 5.98 -16.95
C THR A 153 -10.80 5.51 -17.96
N ALA A 154 -12.05 5.39 -17.51
CA ALA A 154 -13.21 5.36 -18.40
C ALA A 154 -14.43 5.91 -17.65
N ASP A 155 -14.81 7.13 -18.05
CA ASP A 155 -16.08 7.86 -17.90
C ASP A 155 -16.65 8.19 -16.52
#